data_AF-A0A650CTS1-F1
#
_entry.id   AF-A0A650CTS1-F1
#
_cell.length_a   1.000
_cell.length_b   1.000
_cell.length_c   1.000
_cell.angle_alpha   90.00
_cell.angle_beta   90.00
_cell.angle_gamma   90.00
#
_symmetry.space_group_name_H-M   'P 1'
#
loop_
_entity.id
_entity.type
_entity.pdbx_description
1 polymer ?
#
loop_
_entity_poly.entity_id
_entity_poly.type
_entity_poly.pdbx_seq_one_letter_code
_entity_poly.pdbx_strand_id
1 'polypeptide(L)'
;MEPIVLIDADRCVGCFMCERACALAKCLVVDRELRLAKLVRPWDCTGCKACERACPYSCIIVLSDVNEVPLRAKVTIQRVWRYARKPIIVNNPSLVEIAKIMHERKIGSVLAPKRLIATETDVLNSFINGSNKVEFKEAITINERFTLSQALDLMLEKGISHLPVVDDREYVTGIISLRDCLRGLAVSSIIKQKGLEIHTLKGERKISDFLFMDPVVLESNSTLREAVTKLLKEKRKAGLVIGEKPGIFTLKDGIRMISEGKSDNSTIEVRYDIPILEEAESVSKALSIMEMKGIRHIIIRTYGGDYNLLSIREIGKGIAWIVNKV
;
A
#
# COMPACT_ATOMS: atom_id res chain seq x y z
N MET A 1 16.18 24.09 -9.48
CA MET A 1 15.73 25.01 -8.39
C MET A 1 14.30 24.64 -8.03
N GLU A 2 13.94 24.52 -6.75
CA GLU A 2 12.54 24.27 -6.37
C GLU A 2 11.64 25.44 -6.82
N PRO A 3 10.44 25.16 -7.38
CA PRO A 3 9.55 26.22 -7.81
C PRO A 3 9.09 27.11 -6.66
N ILE A 4 9.17 28.42 -6.85
CA ILE A 4 8.61 29.42 -5.93
C ILE A 4 7.34 29.97 -6.56
N VAL A 5 6.25 29.96 -5.81
CA VAL A 5 4.97 30.55 -6.24
C VAL A 5 4.68 31.77 -5.39
N LEU A 6 4.53 32.92 -6.03
CA LEU A 6 4.15 34.17 -5.40
C LEU A 6 2.70 34.47 -5.75
N ILE A 7 1.91 34.89 -4.76
CA ILE A 7 0.50 35.26 -4.92
C ILE A 7 0.32 36.67 -4.37
N ASP A 8 -0.07 37.59 -5.25
CA ASP A 8 -0.48 38.94 -4.90
C ASP A 8 -1.92 38.91 -4.38
N ALA A 9 -2.05 39.10 -3.06
CA ALA A 9 -3.34 39.03 -2.38
C ALA A 9 -4.25 40.22 -2.72
N ASP A 10 -3.67 41.40 -2.98
CA ASP A 10 -4.43 42.63 -3.25
C ASP A 10 -5.12 42.59 -4.61
N ARG A 11 -4.52 41.89 -5.59
CA ARG A 11 -5.14 41.67 -6.91
C ARG A 11 -6.04 40.44 -6.97
N CYS A 12 -5.93 39.51 -6.02
CA CYS A 12 -6.64 38.24 -6.10
C CYS A 12 -8.13 38.39 -5.74
N VAL A 13 -9.01 37.94 -6.64
CA VAL A 13 -10.48 37.99 -6.42
C VAL A 13 -11.11 36.62 -6.13
N GLY A 14 -10.29 35.57 -6.05
CA GLY A 14 -10.74 34.21 -5.77
C GLY A 14 -11.63 33.60 -6.86
N CYS A 15 -11.25 33.74 -8.14
CA CYS A 15 -12.03 33.22 -9.28
C CYS A 15 -11.86 31.70 -9.55
N PHE A 16 -11.09 30.97 -8.74
CA PHE A 16 -10.84 29.52 -8.83
C PHE A 16 -10.12 29.01 -10.10
N MET A 17 -9.80 29.86 -11.07
CA MET A 17 -9.09 29.45 -12.30
C MET A 17 -7.73 28.81 -12.01
N CYS A 18 -6.98 29.37 -11.06
CA CYS A 18 -5.67 28.85 -10.67
C CYS A 18 -5.75 27.47 -9.98
N GLU A 19 -6.74 27.25 -9.13
CA GLU A 19 -6.97 25.95 -8.46
C GLU A 19 -7.29 24.87 -9.49
N ARG A 20 -8.18 25.17 -10.44
CA ARG A 20 -8.52 24.26 -11.55
C ARG A 20 -7.30 23.96 -12.42
N ALA A 21 -6.49 24.98 -12.73
CA ALA A 21 -5.26 24.81 -13.50
C ALA A 21 -4.19 23.98 -12.76
N CYS A 22 -4.21 23.97 -11.43
CA CYS A 22 -3.28 23.23 -10.58
C CYS A 22 -3.72 21.77 -10.32
N ALA A 23 -4.57 21.17 -11.17
CA ALA A 23 -5.18 19.85 -10.91
C ALA A 23 -4.18 18.70 -10.66
N LEU A 24 -3.01 18.73 -11.31
CA LEU A 24 -1.97 17.71 -11.11
C LEU A 24 -1.31 17.82 -9.74
N ALA A 25 -0.76 19.00 -9.43
CA ALA A 25 0.02 19.24 -8.23
C ALA A 25 -0.84 19.47 -6.99
N LYS A 26 -2.04 20.04 -7.17
CA LYS A 26 -2.93 20.51 -6.08
C LYS A 26 -2.15 21.36 -5.06
N CYS A 27 -1.22 22.16 -5.57
CA CYS A 27 -0.29 22.97 -4.78
C CYS A 27 -0.98 24.17 -4.12
N LEU A 28 -2.03 24.70 -4.75
CA LEU A 28 -2.80 25.83 -4.24
C LEU A 28 -4.30 25.54 -4.29
N VAL A 29 -5.04 26.21 -3.42
CA VAL A 29 -6.50 26.25 -3.37
C VAL A 29 -6.96 27.69 -3.22
N VAL A 30 -8.20 27.99 -3.60
CA VAL A 30 -8.85 29.26 -3.29
C VAL A 30 -9.67 29.07 -2.01
N ASP A 31 -9.30 29.83 -0.98
CA ASP A 31 -10.06 29.90 0.26
C ASP A 31 -11.46 30.44 -0.04
N ARG A 32 -12.50 29.69 0.33
CA ARG A 32 -13.89 30.05 0.00
C ARG A 32 -14.41 31.22 0.82
N GLU A 33 -13.86 31.42 2.02
CA GLU A 33 -14.28 32.49 2.93
C GLU A 33 -13.54 33.78 2.59
N LEU A 34 -12.20 33.70 2.52
CA LEU A 34 -11.37 34.88 2.23
C LEU A 34 -11.37 35.24 0.73
N ARG A 35 -11.81 34.34 -0.14
CA ARG A 35 -11.73 34.47 -1.61
C ARG A 35 -10.31 34.78 -2.11
N LEU A 36 -9.30 34.20 -1.46
CA LEU A 36 -7.89 34.36 -1.83
C LEU A 36 -7.26 33.02 -2.17
N ALA A 37 -6.41 32.99 -3.19
CA ALA A 37 -5.58 31.84 -3.49
C ALA A 37 -4.50 31.66 -2.41
N LYS A 38 -4.30 30.43 -1.94
CA LYS A 38 -3.31 30.06 -0.92
C LYS A 38 -2.56 28.81 -1.35
N LEU A 39 -1.25 28.78 -1.07
CA LEU A 39 -0.45 27.56 -1.22
C LEU A 39 -0.74 26.62 -0.06
N VAL A 40 -1.13 25.40 -0.38
CA VAL A 40 -1.38 24.32 0.61
C VAL A 40 -0.36 23.19 0.50
N ARG A 41 0.21 22.99 -0.69
CA ARG A 41 1.22 21.95 -0.97
C ARG A 41 2.31 22.49 -1.91
N PRO A 42 3.08 23.53 -1.50
CA PRO A 42 4.11 24.13 -2.34
C PRO A 42 5.14 23.13 -2.87
N TRP A 43 5.47 22.09 -2.08
CA TRP A 43 6.40 21.01 -2.44
C TRP A 43 5.93 20.10 -3.58
N ASP A 44 4.65 20.16 -3.97
CA ASP A 44 4.10 19.44 -5.13
C ASP A 44 4.09 20.33 -6.38
N CYS A 45 4.46 21.60 -6.28
CA CYS A 45 4.56 22.48 -7.44
C CYS A 45 5.56 21.91 -8.45
N THR A 46 5.11 21.70 -9.69
CA THR A 46 5.97 21.22 -10.76
C THR A 46 6.72 22.33 -11.48
N GLY A 47 6.33 23.60 -11.28
CA GLY A 47 6.85 24.74 -12.03
C GLY A 47 6.25 24.89 -13.44
N CYS A 48 5.13 24.23 -13.76
CA CYS A 48 4.56 24.25 -15.11
C CYS A 48 3.92 25.60 -15.53
N LYS A 49 3.84 26.57 -14.60
CA LYS A 49 3.22 27.89 -14.75
C LYS A 49 1.75 27.87 -15.20
N ALA A 50 1.04 26.76 -15.02
CA ALA A 50 -0.36 26.64 -15.43
C ALA A 50 -1.27 27.61 -14.67
N CYS A 51 -1.07 27.76 -13.35
CA CYS A 51 -1.82 28.70 -12.52
C CYS A 51 -1.54 30.17 -12.85
N GLU A 52 -0.31 30.52 -13.21
CA GLU A 52 0.09 31.85 -13.70
C GLU A 52 -0.64 32.19 -14.99
N ARG A 53 -0.57 31.31 -16.02
CA ARG A 53 -1.27 31.52 -17.30
C ARG A 53 -2.79 31.55 -17.16
N ALA A 54 -3.35 30.81 -16.21
CA ALA A 54 -4.78 30.74 -15.98
C ALA A 54 -5.33 31.93 -15.15
N CYS A 55 -4.47 32.76 -14.55
CA CYS A 55 -4.92 33.86 -13.70
C CYS A 55 -5.27 35.09 -14.54
N PRO A 56 -6.56 35.47 -14.68
CA PRO A 56 -6.96 36.60 -15.52
C PRO A 56 -6.55 37.97 -14.94
N TYR A 57 -6.19 38.01 -13.65
CA TYR A 57 -5.77 39.21 -12.93
C TYR A 57 -4.25 39.26 -12.71
N SER A 58 -3.50 38.30 -13.27
CA SER A 58 -2.04 38.20 -13.19
C SER A 58 -1.48 38.26 -11.75
N CYS A 59 -2.23 37.73 -10.78
CA CYS A 59 -1.86 37.75 -9.35
C CYS A 59 -0.78 36.70 -9.01
N ILE A 60 -0.56 35.71 -9.87
CA ILE A 60 0.30 34.56 -9.57
C ILE A 60 1.54 34.63 -10.44
N ILE A 61 2.71 34.50 -9.83
CA ILE A 61 4.00 34.37 -10.51
C ILE A 61 4.66 33.08 -10.06
N VAL A 62 5.12 32.27 -11.01
CA VAL A 62 5.82 31.00 -10.76
C VAL A 62 7.26 31.13 -11.26
N LEU A 63 8.19 31.17 -10.31
CA LEU A 63 9.62 31.14 -10.56
C LEU A 63 10.07 29.68 -10.55
N SER A 64 10.56 29.18 -11.68
CA SER A 64 11.00 27.78 -11.80
C SER A 64 11.88 27.58 -13.03
N ASP A 65 12.80 26.61 -12.97
CA ASP A 65 13.44 26.07 -14.16
C ASP A 65 12.44 25.20 -14.94
N VAL A 66 12.11 25.60 -16.17
CA VAL A 66 11.15 24.90 -17.03
C VAL A 66 11.64 23.53 -17.50
N ASN A 67 12.96 23.31 -17.54
CA ASN A 67 13.55 22.04 -17.96
C ASN A 67 13.33 20.92 -16.92
N GLU A 68 13.18 21.29 -15.65
CA GLU A 68 12.92 20.35 -14.54
C GLU A 68 11.44 19.96 -14.41
N VAL A 69 10.52 20.64 -15.12
CA VAL A 69 9.07 20.41 -15.00
C VAL A 69 8.66 18.96 -15.28
N PRO A 70 9.14 18.29 -16.36
CA PRO A 70 8.76 16.90 -16.61
C PRO A 70 9.17 15.96 -15.47
N LEU A 71 10.36 16.16 -14.90
CA LEU A 71 10.85 15.35 -13.78
C LEU A 71 10.02 15.59 -12.52
N ARG A 72 9.80 16.86 -12.14
CA ARG A 72 8.98 17.21 -10.97
C ARG A 72 7.54 16.72 -11.10
N ALA A 73 6.95 16.79 -12.30
CA ALA A 73 5.62 16.25 -12.57
C ALA A 73 5.57 14.74 -12.31
N LYS A 74 6.58 14.00 -12.75
CA LYS A 74 6.68 12.56 -12.50
C LYS A 74 6.87 12.22 -11.02
N VAL A 75 7.66 12.99 -10.27
CA VAL A 75 7.77 12.82 -8.80
C VAL A 75 6.44 13.13 -8.11
N THR A 76 5.79 14.23 -8.51
CA THR A 76 4.52 14.68 -7.93
C THR A 76 3.44 13.62 -8.06
N ILE A 77 3.30 12.97 -9.21
CA ILE A 77 2.30 11.91 -9.37
C ILE A 77 2.59 10.67 -8.54
N GLN A 78 3.84 10.46 -8.09
CA GLN A 78 4.27 9.32 -7.27
C GLN A 78 4.18 9.57 -5.76
N ARG A 79 3.74 10.75 -5.32
CA ARG A 79 3.68 11.06 -3.89
C ARG A 79 2.67 10.17 -3.17
N VAL A 80 3.07 9.63 -2.00
CA VAL A 80 2.26 8.67 -1.24
C VAL A 80 0.88 9.21 -0.89
N TRP A 81 0.75 10.50 -0.61
CA TRP A 81 -0.52 11.12 -0.22
C TRP A 81 -1.62 10.99 -1.29
N ARG A 82 -1.22 10.85 -2.57
CA ARG A 82 -2.16 10.69 -3.71
C ARG A 82 -2.78 9.30 -3.76
N TYR A 83 -2.17 8.33 -3.08
CA TYR A 83 -2.60 6.93 -3.03
C TYR A 83 -3.02 6.48 -1.64
N ALA A 84 -2.67 7.26 -0.62
CA ALA A 84 -3.04 7.00 0.77
C ALA A 84 -4.56 7.01 0.93
N ARG A 85 -5.06 6.05 1.70
CA ARG A 85 -6.47 5.96 2.07
C ARG A 85 -6.71 6.63 3.41
N LYS A 86 -7.95 6.99 3.69
CA LYS A 86 -8.33 7.46 5.02
C LYS A 86 -8.13 6.32 6.05
N PRO A 87 -7.37 6.54 7.13
CA PRO A 87 -7.17 5.51 8.14
C PRO A 87 -8.46 5.26 8.91
N ILE A 88 -8.63 4.01 9.37
CA ILE A 88 -9.64 3.67 10.37
C ILE A 88 -8.99 3.76 11.74
N ILE A 89 -9.46 4.72 12.54
CA ILE A 89 -8.98 4.95 13.91
C ILE A 89 -10.02 4.38 14.88
N VAL A 90 -9.57 3.55 15.81
CA VAL A 90 -10.39 2.87 16.82
C VAL A 90 -9.98 3.32 18.22
N ASN A 91 -10.93 3.36 19.15
CA ASN A 91 -10.72 3.78 20.54
C ASN A 91 -11.09 2.64 21.49
N ASN A 92 -10.08 1.95 22.03
CA ASN A 92 -10.25 0.81 22.96
C ASN A 92 -11.25 -0.28 22.51
N PRO A 93 -11.18 -0.77 21.24
CA PRO A 93 -12.06 -1.85 20.80
C PRO A 93 -11.65 -3.20 21.42
N SER A 94 -12.59 -4.12 21.48
CA SER A 94 -12.34 -5.55 21.68
C SER A 94 -11.67 -6.17 20.45
N LEU A 95 -11.05 -7.33 20.66
CA LEU A 95 -10.44 -8.11 19.58
C LEU A 95 -11.44 -8.45 18.46
N VAL A 96 -12.64 -8.88 18.83
CA VAL A 96 -13.70 -9.28 17.88
C VAL A 96 -14.20 -8.07 17.08
N GLU A 97 -14.31 -6.90 17.70
CA GLU A 97 -14.66 -5.66 16.98
C GLU A 97 -13.59 -5.28 15.97
N ILE A 98 -12.29 -5.39 16.30
CA ILE A 98 -11.21 -5.16 15.34
C ILE A 98 -11.32 -6.16 14.17
N ALA A 99 -11.54 -7.44 14.47
CA ALA A 99 -11.68 -8.47 13.44
C ALA A 99 -12.85 -8.18 12.49
N LYS A 100 -14.02 -7.79 13.02
CA LYS A 100 -15.18 -7.36 12.23
C LYS A 100 -14.86 -6.14 11.36
N ILE A 101 -14.25 -5.10 11.93
CA ILE A 101 -13.83 -3.90 11.18
C ILE A 101 -12.89 -4.29 10.03
N MET A 102 -11.88 -5.13 10.28
CA MET A 102 -10.94 -5.59 9.25
C MET A 102 -11.64 -6.39 8.15
N HIS A 103 -12.54 -7.30 8.53
CA HIS A 103 -13.27 -8.14 7.59
C HIS A 103 -14.22 -7.33 6.70
N GLU A 104 -15.12 -6.56 7.31
CA GLU A 104 -16.16 -5.79 6.61
C GLU A 104 -15.58 -4.68 5.74
N ARG A 105 -14.59 -3.93 6.26
CA ARG A 105 -13.94 -2.85 5.51
C ARG A 105 -12.84 -3.35 4.58
N LYS A 106 -12.55 -4.65 4.57
CA LYS A 106 -11.50 -5.30 3.77
C LYS A 106 -10.13 -4.63 3.95
N ILE A 107 -9.77 -4.30 5.20
CA ILE A 107 -8.50 -3.66 5.57
C ILE A 107 -7.63 -4.62 6.40
N GLY A 108 -6.31 -4.46 6.33
CA GLY A 108 -5.36 -5.31 7.07
C GLY A 108 -4.72 -4.64 8.30
N SER A 109 -5.14 -3.43 8.64
CA SER A 109 -4.66 -2.67 9.80
C SER A 109 -5.68 -1.65 10.27
N VAL A 110 -5.61 -1.33 11.57
CA VAL A 110 -6.34 -0.23 12.21
C VAL A 110 -5.36 0.62 13.02
N LEU A 111 -5.70 1.90 13.21
CA LEU A 111 -4.92 2.81 14.05
C LEU A 111 -5.64 3.11 15.36
N ALA A 112 -4.88 3.48 16.37
CA ALA A 112 -5.37 4.05 17.61
C ALA A 112 -4.68 5.41 17.84
N PRO A 113 -5.17 6.25 18.78
CA PRO A 113 -4.54 7.53 19.13
C PRO A 113 -3.04 7.38 19.39
N LYS A 114 -2.29 8.47 19.20
CA LYS A 114 -0.81 8.50 19.30
C LYS A 114 -0.09 7.63 18.27
N ARG A 115 -0.69 7.43 17.08
CA ARG A 115 -0.08 6.68 15.96
C ARG A 115 0.22 5.22 16.29
N LEU A 116 -0.61 4.64 17.15
CA LEU A 116 -0.56 3.23 17.47
C LEU A 116 -1.22 2.42 16.35
N ILE A 117 -0.66 1.26 15.98
CA ILE A 117 -1.17 0.39 14.91
C ILE A 117 -1.35 -1.04 15.41
N ALA A 118 -2.42 -1.67 14.94
CA ALA A 118 -2.63 -3.11 15.04
C ALA A 118 -2.95 -3.68 13.66
N THR A 119 -2.46 -4.89 13.39
CA THR A 119 -2.61 -5.59 12.12
C THR A 119 -3.30 -6.94 12.31
N GLU A 120 -3.64 -7.62 11.21
CA GLU A 120 -4.17 -8.99 11.23
C GLU A 120 -3.32 -9.92 12.11
N THR A 121 -1.99 -9.76 12.08
CA THR A 121 -1.04 -10.52 12.87
C THR A 121 -1.22 -10.30 14.37
N ASP A 122 -1.43 -9.06 14.81
CA ASP A 122 -1.57 -8.73 16.23
C ASP A 122 -2.91 -9.24 16.79
N VAL A 123 -3.98 -9.15 15.99
CA VAL A 123 -5.31 -9.70 16.32
C VAL A 123 -5.23 -11.22 16.49
N LEU A 124 -4.66 -11.93 15.51
CA LEU A 124 -4.56 -13.38 15.55
C LEU A 124 -3.65 -13.87 16.67
N ASN A 125 -2.51 -13.21 16.88
CA ASN A 125 -1.61 -13.55 17.98
C ASN A 125 -2.29 -13.35 19.35
N SER A 126 -3.06 -12.27 19.52
CA SER A 126 -3.82 -12.04 20.77
C SER A 126 -4.88 -13.12 20.97
N PHE A 127 -5.57 -13.52 19.89
CA PHE A 127 -6.62 -14.52 19.92
C PHE A 127 -6.11 -15.91 20.35
N ILE A 128 -5.03 -16.40 19.73
CA ILE A 128 -4.45 -17.71 20.09
C ILE A 128 -3.86 -17.74 21.51
N ASN A 129 -3.48 -16.58 22.05
CA ASN A 129 -2.99 -16.47 23.43
C ASN A 129 -4.13 -16.26 24.44
N GLY A 130 -5.39 -16.31 24.02
CA GLY A 130 -6.56 -16.20 24.90
C GLY A 130 -6.84 -14.78 25.39
N SER A 131 -6.27 -13.75 24.75
CA SER A 131 -6.52 -12.35 25.09
C SER A 131 -7.75 -11.81 24.36
N ASN A 132 -8.62 -11.09 25.08
CA ASN A 132 -9.74 -10.34 24.48
C ASN A 132 -9.36 -8.94 23.99
N LYS A 133 -8.12 -8.51 24.25
CA LYS A 133 -7.56 -7.22 23.81
C LYS A 133 -6.41 -7.44 22.85
N VAL A 134 -6.26 -6.50 21.92
CA VAL A 134 -5.17 -6.48 20.95
C VAL A 134 -4.12 -5.48 21.40
N GLU A 135 -2.87 -5.91 21.42
CA GLU A 135 -1.74 -5.03 21.68
C GLU A 135 -1.48 -4.16 20.44
N PHE A 136 -1.47 -2.84 20.63
CA PHE A 136 -1.09 -1.90 19.58
C PHE A 136 0.36 -1.49 19.78
N LYS A 137 1.06 -1.30 18.66
CA LYS A 137 2.48 -0.92 18.63
C LYS A 137 2.65 0.46 18.04
N GLU A 138 3.75 1.13 18.35
CA GLU A 138 4.09 2.39 17.69
C GLU A 138 4.29 2.15 16.20
N ALA A 139 3.58 2.91 15.36
CA ALA A 139 3.66 2.75 13.93
C ALA A 139 4.92 3.42 13.37
N ILE A 140 5.61 2.70 12.49
CA ILE A 140 6.57 3.33 11.57
C ILE A 140 5.77 4.16 10.57
N THR A 141 6.04 5.46 10.49
CA THR A 141 5.33 6.41 9.64
C THR A 141 6.17 6.81 8.43
N ILE A 142 5.52 7.48 7.47
CA ILE A 142 6.18 8.12 6.34
C ILE A 142 5.57 9.49 6.07
N ASN A 143 6.39 10.49 5.76
CA ASN A 143 5.87 11.82 5.41
C ASN A 143 5.16 11.80 4.06
N GLU A 144 4.10 12.60 3.94
CA GLU A 144 3.20 12.65 2.79
C GLU A 144 3.89 13.03 1.46
N ARG A 145 5.07 13.64 1.55
CA ARG A 145 5.91 14.03 0.42
C ARG A 145 6.73 12.88 -0.15
N PHE A 146 6.85 11.74 0.52
CA PHE A 146 7.67 10.67 -0.02
C PHE A 146 7.01 10.02 -1.24
N THR A 147 7.80 9.34 -2.06
CA THR A 147 7.31 8.62 -3.24
C THR A 147 6.84 7.20 -2.89
N LEU A 148 6.04 6.59 -3.77
CA LEU A 148 5.61 5.20 -3.64
C LEU A 148 6.78 4.21 -3.53
N SER A 149 7.88 4.45 -4.24
CA SER A 149 9.06 3.58 -4.16
C SER A 149 9.71 3.67 -2.79
N GLN A 150 9.94 4.87 -2.29
CA GLN A 150 10.53 5.06 -0.95
C GLN A 150 9.64 4.42 0.13
N ALA A 151 8.31 4.49 -0.02
CA ALA A 151 7.39 3.79 0.87
C ALA A 151 7.50 2.26 0.74
N LEU A 152 7.60 1.74 -0.48
CA LEU A 152 7.78 0.31 -0.73
C LEU A 152 9.10 -0.18 -0.13
N ASP A 153 10.19 0.53 -0.34
CA ASP A 153 11.52 0.21 0.19
C ASP A 153 11.50 0.16 1.72
N LEU A 154 10.92 1.17 2.38
CA LEU A 154 10.76 1.20 3.83
C LEU A 154 9.91 0.02 4.34
N MET A 155 8.81 -0.33 3.65
CA MET A 155 7.99 -1.49 4.03
C MET A 155 8.76 -2.81 3.89
N LEU A 156 9.54 -2.97 2.82
CA LEU A 156 10.30 -4.19 2.57
C LEU A 156 11.45 -4.33 3.57
N GLU A 157 12.19 -3.26 3.84
CA GLU A 157 13.29 -3.20 4.81
C GLU A 157 12.81 -3.51 6.22
N LYS A 158 11.75 -2.83 6.69
CA LYS A 158 11.19 -3.03 8.04
C LYS A 158 10.30 -4.27 8.14
N GLY A 159 10.05 -4.92 7.01
CA GLY A 159 9.23 -6.11 6.89
C GLY A 159 7.75 -5.94 7.24
N ILE A 160 7.24 -4.72 7.13
CA ILE A 160 5.84 -4.34 7.37
C ILE A 160 5.06 -4.24 6.05
N SER A 161 3.77 -3.90 6.11
CA SER A 161 2.93 -3.81 4.90
C SER A 161 1.99 -2.60 4.88
N HIS A 162 2.04 -1.77 5.91
CA HIS A 162 1.22 -0.57 6.06
C HIS A 162 2.07 0.51 6.73
N LEU A 163 1.95 1.74 6.23
CA LEU A 163 2.59 2.93 6.77
C LEU A 163 1.52 4.00 6.96
N PRO A 164 1.29 4.50 8.18
CA PRO A 164 0.57 5.75 8.36
C PRO A 164 1.36 6.88 7.69
N VAL A 165 0.63 7.68 6.92
CA VAL A 165 1.16 8.84 6.22
C VAL A 165 0.93 10.06 7.10
N VAL A 166 1.98 10.85 7.32
CA VAL A 166 1.96 12.04 8.18
C VAL A 166 2.31 13.31 7.42
N ASP A 167 1.79 14.46 7.87
CA ASP A 167 2.26 15.77 7.42
C ASP A 167 3.53 16.20 8.17
N ASP A 168 4.02 17.41 7.89
CA ASP A 168 5.20 17.99 8.56
C ASP A 168 5.00 18.27 10.06
N ARG A 169 3.75 18.26 10.54
CA ARG A 169 3.39 18.42 11.95
C ARG A 169 3.18 17.07 12.64
N GLU A 170 3.56 15.97 11.97
CA GLU A 170 3.41 14.59 12.43
C GLU A 170 1.95 14.13 12.61
N TYR A 171 0.98 14.86 12.05
CA TYR A 171 -0.42 14.44 12.05
C TYR A 171 -0.68 13.42 10.94
N VAL A 172 -1.42 12.36 11.28
CA VAL A 172 -1.77 11.32 10.31
C VAL A 172 -2.78 11.86 9.29
N THR A 173 -2.35 11.99 8.04
CA THR A 173 -3.17 12.42 6.91
C THR A 173 -3.73 11.23 6.11
N GLY A 174 -3.14 10.04 6.26
CA GLY A 174 -3.52 8.86 5.50
C GLY A 174 -2.90 7.55 6.02
N ILE A 175 -3.19 6.45 5.33
CA ILE A 175 -2.46 5.18 5.45
C ILE A 175 -2.23 4.61 4.06
N ILE A 176 -1.02 4.11 3.81
CA ILE A 176 -0.67 3.47 2.55
C ILE A 176 -0.22 2.03 2.79
N SER A 177 -0.69 1.09 1.95
CA SER A 177 -0.30 -0.31 2.02
C SER A 177 0.67 -0.70 0.90
N LEU A 178 1.37 -1.81 1.08
CA LEU A 178 2.24 -2.39 0.04
C LEU A 178 1.50 -2.60 -1.29
N ARG A 179 0.21 -2.98 -1.21
CA ARG A 179 -0.65 -3.14 -2.40
C ARG A 179 -0.92 -1.80 -3.09
N ASP A 180 -1.20 -0.74 -2.32
CA ASP A 180 -1.44 0.60 -2.87
C ASP A 180 -0.19 1.12 -3.60
N CYS A 181 1.01 0.89 -3.04
CA CYS A 181 2.28 1.22 -3.71
C CYS A 181 2.44 0.48 -5.05
N LEU A 182 2.29 -0.85 -5.05
CA LEU A 182 2.44 -1.63 -6.29
C LEU A 182 1.41 -1.25 -7.35
N ARG A 183 0.16 -1.01 -6.95
CA ARG A 183 -0.88 -0.55 -7.87
C ARG A 183 -0.56 0.83 -8.45
N GLY A 184 -0.08 1.76 -7.61
CA GLY A 184 0.28 3.09 -8.07
C GLY A 184 1.47 3.09 -9.03
N LEU A 185 2.46 2.23 -8.79
CA LEU A 185 3.62 2.03 -9.66
C LEU A 185 3.24 1.38 -11.01
N ALA A 186 2.26 0.48 -11.03
CA ALA A 186 1.80 -0.18 -12.26
C ALA A 186 1.10 0.78 -13.25
N VAL A 187 0.53 1.89 -12.76
CA VAL A 187 -0.23 2.87 -13.57
C VAL A 187 0.66 4.01 -14.10
N SER A 188 1.89 4.15 -13.59
CA SER A 188 2.80 5.22 -13.97
C SER A 188 3.97 4.75 -14.83
N SER A 189 4.15 5.34 -16.01
CA SER A 189 5.34 5.14 -16.85
C SER A 189 6.60 5.63 -16.12
N ILE A 190 7.51 4.70 -15.85
CA ILE A 190 8.67 4.83 -14.98
C ILE A 190 9.77 5.74 -15.58
N ILE A 191 10.45 6.51 -14.72
CA ILE A 191 11.51 7.47 -15.08
C ILE A 191 12.87 6.75 -15.09
N LYS A 192 13.70 6.98 -16.13
CA LYS A 192 15.14 6.68 -16.09
C LYS A 192 15.91 7.96 -15.74
N GLN A 193 16.46 8.09 -14.52
CA GLN A 193 17.59 9.00 -14.26
C GLN A 193 18.36 8.62 -12.98
N LYS A 194 19.67 8.94 -12.99
CA LYS A 194 20.67 8.65 -11.96
C LYS A 194 20.19 8.99 -10.54
N GLY A 195 20.24 8.02 -9.63
CA GLY A 195 19.98 8.18 -8.20
C GLY A 195 18.57 7.84 -7.73
N LEU A 196 17.66 7.49 -8.65
CA LEU A 196 16.36 6.89 -8.36
C LEU A 196 16.14 5.78 -9.39
N GLU A 197 16.83 4.66 -9.22
CA GLU A 197 16.50 3.47 -9.97
C GLU A 197 15.15 3.00 -9.45
N ILE A 198 14.17 2.87 -10.35
CA ILE A 198 12.96 2.09 -10.15
C ILE A 198 12.79 1.34 -11.46
N HIS A 199 12.91 0.03 -11.44
CA HIS A 199 12.85 -0.77 -12.66
C HIS A 199 11.41 -1.01 -13.06
N THR A 200 11.10 -0.68 -14.31
CA THR A 200 9.93 -1.27 -14.94
C THR A 200 10.13 -2.77 -15.04
N LEU A 201 9.06 -3.54 -14.83
CA LEU A 201 8.92 -4.87 -15.41
C LEU A 201 8.90 -4.73 -16.95
N LYS A 202 9.99 -4.28 -17.56
CA LYS A 202 10.20 -4.32 -19.01
C LYS A 202 10.67 -5.73 -19.33
N GLY A 203 9.80 -6.49 -20.00
CA GLY A 203 9.94 -7.92 -20.28
C GLY A 203 8.87 -8.72 -19.55
N GLU A 204 8.28 -9.70 -20.23
CA GLU A 204 7.42 -10.70 -19.58
C GLU A 204 8.29 -11.51 -18.63
N ARG A 205 8.30 -11.12 -17.35
CA ARG A 205 8.98 -11.88 -16.30
C ARG A 205 8.13 -13.08 -15.92
N LYS A 206 8.80 -14.20 -15.72
CA LYS A 206 8.15 -15.45 -15.33
C LYS A 206 7.98 -15.50 -13.82
N ILE A 207 6.97 -16.24 -13.38
CA ILE A 207 6.70 -16.45 -11.95
C ILE A 207 7.91 -17.09 -11.25
N SER A 208 8.62 -17.99 -11.93
CA SER A 208 9.85 -18.64 -11.45
C SER A 208 10.90 -17.65 -10.94
N ASP A 209 10.93 -16.42 -11.46
CA ASP A 209 11.90 -15.40 -11.04
C ASP A 209 11.61 -14.81 -9.64
N PHE A 210 10.46 -15.13 -9.04
CA PHE A 210 9.95 -14.54 -7.80
C PHE A 210 9.63 -15.58 -6.71
N LEU A 211 9.82 -16.86 -6.98
CA LEU A 211 9.65 -17.94 -6.01
C LEU A 211 10.91 -18.04 -5.14
N PHE A 212 10.98 -17.24 -4.08
CA PHE A 212 12.16 -17.17 -3.21
C PHE A 212 12.05 -18.04 -1.97
N MET A 213 10.85 -18.52 -1.64
CA MET A 213 10.59 -19.15 -0.35
C MET A 213 9.66 -20.35 -0.49
N ASP A 214 9.88 -21.37 0.35
CA ASP A 214 8.98 -22.52 0.44
C ASP A 214 7.66 -22.15 1.12
N PRO A 215 6.53 -22.78 0.76
CA PRO A 215 5.26 -22.49 1.39
C PRO A 215 5.19 -23.12 2.79
N VAL A 216 4.48 -22.46 3.70
CA VAL A 216 4.07 -23.15 4.95
C VAL A 216 3.01 -24.18 4.57
N VAL A 217 3.29 -25.46 4.80
CA VAL A 217 2.32 -26.53 4.54
C VAL A 217 1.38 -26.70 5.72
N LEU A 218 0.08 -26.83 5.46
CA LEU A 218 -0.97 -27.05 6.46
C LEU A 218 -1.83 -28.25 6.08
N GLU A 219 -2.35 -28.95 7.08
CA GLU A 219 -3.33 -30.02 6.89
C GLU A 219 -4.75 -29.46 6.86
N SER A 220 -5.62 -30.01 6.01
CA SER A 220 -7.00 -29.54 5.86
C SER A 220 -7.86 -29.65 7.14
N ASN A 221 -7.49 -30.54 8.06
CA ASN A 221 -8.14 -30.72 9.36
C ASN A 221 -7.51 -29.91 10.50
N SER A 222 -6.45 -29.12 10.22
CA SER A 222 -5.78 -28.30 11.24
C SER A 222 -6.77 -27.35 11.91
N THR A 223 -6.61 -27.16 13.22
CA THR A 223 -7.32 -26.11 13.95
C THR A 223 -6.80 -24.72 13.58
N LEU A 224 -7.63 -23.70 13.80
CA LEU A 224 -7.25 -22.30 13.62
C LEU A 224 -6.01 -21.95 14.46
N ARG A 225 -5.93 -22.45 15.70
CA ARG A 225 -4.77 -22.31 16.59
C ARG A 225 -3.50 -22.88 15.97
N GLU A 226 -3.51 -24.12 15.51
CA GLU A 226 -2.35 -24.77 14.90
C GLU A 226 -1.90 -24.03 13.64
N ALA A 227 -2.84 -23.72 12.75
CA ALA A 227 -2.53 -23.05 11.48
C ALA A 227 -1.94 -21.66 11.71
N VAL A 228 -2.57 -20.84 12.56
CA VAL A 228 -2.06 -19.49 12.89
C VAL A 228 -0.71 -19.59 13.59
N THR A 229 -0.55 -20.49 14.56
CA THR A 229 0.73 -20.67 15.27
C THR A 229 1.85 -21.00 14.30
N LYS A 230 1.62 -21.92 13.35
CA LYS A 230 2.60 -22.30 12.33
C LYS A 230 2.95 -21.12 11.43
N LEU A 231 1.94 -20.40 10.93
CA LEU A 231 2.14 -19.21 10.09
C LEU A 231 2.95 -18.11 10.79
N LEU A 232 2.62 -17.81 12.06
CA LEU A 232 3.31 -16.79 12.84
C LEU A 232 4.76 -17.19 13.14
N LYS A 233 5.00 -18.45 13.53
CA LYS A 233 6.34 -18.98 13.78
C LYS A 233 7.24 -18.89 12.55
N GLU A 234 6.70 -19.21 11.38
CA GLU A 234 7.42 -19.13 10.10
C GLU A 234 7.42 -17.71 9.47
N LYS A 235 6.82 -16.73 10.16
CA LYS A 235 6.68 -15.33 9.71
C LYS A 235 6.02 -15.21 8.33
N ARG A 236 5.00 -16.03 8.08
CA ARG A 236 4.23 -16.08 6.83
C ARG A 236 2.79 -15.65 7.04
N LYS A 237 2.16 -15.15 5.98
CA LYS A 237 0.77 -14.67 6.00
C LYS A 237 -0.23 -15.65 5.35
N ALA A 238 0.29 -16.71 4.74
CA ALA A 238 -0.48 -17.73 4.04
C ALA A 238 0.23 -19.08 4.13
N GLY A 239 -0.57 -20.15 4.14
CA GLY A 239 -0.12 -21.53 4.08
C GLY A 239 -0.84 -22.27 2.97
N LEU A 240 -0.09 -23.15 2.32
CA LEU A 240 -0.57 -24.10 1.32
C LEU A 240 -1.22 -25.25 2.07
N VAL A 241 -2.49 -25.50 1.81
CA VAL A 241 -3.22 -26.60 2.44
C VAL A 241 -3.21 -27.79 1.50
N ILE A 242 -2.69 -28.93 1.99
CA ILE A 242 -2.68 -30.18 1.25
C ILE A 242 -3.92 -31.00 1.62
N GLY A 243 -4.54 -31.60 0.61
CA GLY A 243 -5.75 -32.41 0.68
C GLY A 243 -5.99 -33.05 -0.69
N GLU A 244 -7.24 -33.37 -1.03
CA GLU A 244 -7.59 -33.89 -2.36
C GLU A 244 -7.16 -32.97 -3.51
N LYS A 245 -7.19 -31.65 -3.27
CA LYS A 245 -6.66 -30.61 -4.15
C LYS A 245 -5.97 -29.53 -3.32
N PRO A 246 -4.96 -28.84 -3.87
CA PRO A 246 -4.26 -27.80 -3.15
C PRO A 246 -5.21 -26.63 -2.84
N GLY A 247 -5.17 -26.18 -1.59
CA GLY A 247 -5.93 -25.03 -1.11
C GLY A 247 -5.03 -23.99 -0.46
N ILE A 248 -5.62 -22.87 -0.06
CA ILE A 248 -4.91 -21.85 0.71
C ILE A 248 -5.66 -21.49 1.98
N PHE A 249 -4.91 -21.24 3.04
CA PHE A 249 -5.38 -20.58 4.25
C PHE A 249 -4.49 -19.38 4.55
N THR A 250 -5.08 -18.24 4.91
CA THR A 250 -4.34 -17.01 5.18
C THR A 250 -4.76 -16.37 6.50
N LEU A 251 -3.95 -15.46 7.03
CA LEU A 251 -4.32 -14.67 8.21
C LEU A 251 -5.67 -13.96 8.01
N LYS A 252 -5.98 -13.50 6.79
CA LYS A 252 -7.27 -12.87 6.48
C LYS A 252 -8.45 -13.84 6.64
N ASP A 253 -8.24 -15.12 6.35
CA ASP A 253 -9.24 -16.17 6.56
C ASP A 253 -9.46 -16.40 8.06
N GLY A 254 -8.38 -16.41 8.86
CA GLY A 254 -8.47 -16.44 10.32
C GLY A 254 -9.21 -15.22 10.92
N ILE A 255 -8.97 -14.02 10.40
CA ILE A 255 -9.70 -12.81 10.81
C ILE A 255 -11.21 -12.92 10.50
N ARG A 256 -11.57 -13.46 9.33
CA ARG A 256 -12.97 -13.76 8.99
C ARG A 256 -13.58 -14.70 10.03
N MET A 257 -12.92 -15.83 10.30
CA MET A 257 -13.41 -16.82 11.26
C MET A 257 -13.64 -16.22 12.66
N ILE A 258 -12.72 -15.39 13.15
CA ILE A 258 -12.89 -14.68 14.44
C ILE A 258 -14.09 -13.72 14.38
N SER A 259 -14.24 -12.97 13.28
CA SER A 259 -15.37 -12.03 13.12
C SER A 259 -16.74 -12.73 13.11
N GLU A 260 -16.77 -14.00 12.69
CA GLU A 260 -17.94 -14.90 12.66
C GLU A 260 -18.12 -15.67 13.97
N GLY A 261 -17.28 -15.44 14.99
CA GLY A 261 -17.39 -16.04 16.31
C GLY A 261 -16.84 -17.47 16.43
N LYS A 262 -16.00 -17.91 15.49
CA LYS A 262 -15.32 -19.22 15.58
C LYS A 262 -14.32 -19.22 16.73
N SER A 263 -14.17 -20.38 17.39
CA SER A 263 -13.14 -20.61 18.39
C SER A 263 -11.78 -20.91 17.73
N ASP A 264 -10.71 -20.82 18.51
CA ASP A 264 -9.36 -21.21 18.12
C ASP A 264 -9.21 -22.72 17.82
N ASN A 265 -10.06 -23.57 18.41
CA ASN A 265 -10.11 -25.01 18.13
C ASN A 265 -10.94 -25.37 16.89
N SER A 266 -11.57 -24.39 16.23
CA SER A 266 -12.33 -24.64 15.00
C SER A 266 -11.39 -25.02 13.86
N THR A 267 -11.75 -26.02 13.06
CA THR A 267 -11.02 -26.40 11.84
C THR A 267 -10.94 -25.22 10.87
N ILE A 268 -9.79 -25.06 10.21
CA ILE A 268 -9.59 -23.98 9.25
C ILE A 268 -10.54 -24.08 8.05
N GLU A 269 -11.04 -22.94 7.61
CA GLU A 269 -11.88 -22.84 6.41
C GLU A 269 -11.00 -22.56 5.17
N VAL A 270 -10.65 -23.64 4.48
CA VAL A 270 -9.72 -23.62 3.34
C VAL A 270 -10.38 -23.08 2.08
N ARG A 271 -9.66 -22.24 1.33
CA ARG A 271 -10.10 -21.77 0.00
C ARG A 271 -9.49 -22.63 -1.10
N TYR A 272 -10.35 -23.31 -1.86
CA TYR A 272 -9.97 -24.16 -2.99
C TYR A 272 -10.35 -23.58 -4.37
N ASP A 273 -10.92 -22.39 -4.40
CA ASP A 273 -11.37 -21.67 -5.61
C ASP A 273 -10.31 -20.68 -6.15
N ILE A 274 -9.07 -20.83 -5.66
CA ILE A 274 -7.92 -20.03 -6.07
C ILE A 274 -7.32 -20.63 -7.34
N PRO A 275 -7.17 -19.86 -8.43
CA PRO A 275 -6.50 -20.33 -9.63
C PRO A 275 -5.08 -20.79 -9.32
N ILE A 276 -4.68 -21.91 -9.91
CA ILE A 276 -3.30 -22.41 -9.90
C ILE A 276 -2.65 -21.92 -11.19
N LEU A 277 -1.46 -21.35 -11.08
CA LEU A 277 -0.66 -20.93 -12.22
C LEU A 277 0.58 -21.82 -12.35
N GLU A 278 1.11 -21.97 -13.55
CA GLU A 278 2.39 -22.63 -13.79
C GLU A 278 3.53 -21.62 -13.62
N GLU A 279 4.68 -22.05 -13.08
CA GLU A 279 5.79 -21.12 -12.81
C GLU A 279 6.42 -20.49 -14.07
N ALA A 280 6.16 -21.07 -15.25
CA ALA A 280 6.54 -20.52 -16.55
C ALA A 280 5.69 -19.32 -16.98
N GLU A 281 4.51 -19.12 -16.38
CA GLU A 281 3.59 -18.05 -16.75
C GLU A 281 4.07 -16.68 -16.31
N SER A 282 3.49 -15.63 -16.89
CA SER A 282 3.89 -14.26 -16.60
C SER A 282 3.42 -13.79 -15.21
N VAL A 283 4.29 -13.03 -14.53
CA VAL A 283 3.96 -12.40 -13.24
C VAL A 283 2.82 -11.39 -13.38
N SER A 284 2.70 -10.77 -14.55
CA SER A 284 1.58 -9.88 -14.88
C SER A 284 0.22 -10.60 -14.80
N LYS A 285 0.16 -11.88 -15.22
CA LYS A 285 -1.04 -12.71 -15.09
C LYS A 285 -1.36 -12.97 -13.62
N ALA A 286 -0.36 -13.33 -12.82
CA ALA A 286 -0.52 -13.51 -11.37
C ALA A 286 -1.03 -12.24 -10.67
N LEU A 287 -0.42 -11.08 -10.94
CA LEU A 287 -0.85 -9.79 -10.41
C LEU A 287 -2.30 -9.44 -10.80
N SER A 288 -2.68 -9.69 -12.04
CA SER A 288 -4.04 -9.44 -12.54
C SER A 288 -5.07 -10.27 -11.80
N ILE A 289 -4.81 -11.58 -11.63
CA ILE A 289 -5.69 -12.48 -10.87
C ILE A 289 -5.76 -12.05 -9.40
N MET A 290 -4.62 -11.71 -8.80
CA MET A 290 -4.57 -11.24 -7.41
C MET A 290 -5.42 -9.99 -7.21
N GLU A 291 -5.37 -9.02 -8.12
CA GLU A 291 -6.16 -7.80 -8.04
C GLU A 291 -7.65 -8.09 -8.26
N MET A 292 -8.01 -8.83 -9.32
CA MET A 292 -9.41 -9.17 -9.65
C MET A 292 -10.10 -9.94 -8.52
N LYS A 293 -9.41 -10.91 -7.91
CA LYS A 293 -9.96 -11.70 -6.78
C LYS A 293 -9.72 -11.04 -5.41
N GLY A 294 -8.99 -9.91 -5.35
CA GLY A 294 -8.65 -9.23 -4.10
C GLY A 294 -7.74 -10.02 -3.14
N ILE A 295 -7.03 -11.03 -3.64
CA ILE A 295 -6.14 -11.91 -2.88
C ILE A 295 -4.70 -11.37 -2.87
N ARG A 296 -3.83 -11.92 -2.01
CA ARG A 296 -2.40 -11.52 -1.90
C ARG A 296 -1.42 -12.65 -2.15
N HIS A 297 -1.95 -13.85 -2.34
CA HIS A 297 -1.21 -15.08 -2.50
C HIS A 297 -1.95 -15.92 -3.54
N ILE A 298 -1.19 -16.62 -4.38
CA ILE A 298 -1.71 -17.54 -5.40
C ILE A 298 -0.88 -18.81 -5.38
N ILE A 299 -1.49 -19.93 -5.72
CA ILE A 299 -0.83 -21.23 -5.77
C ILE A 299 -0.11 -21.35 -7.10
N ILE A 300 1.15 -21.75 -7.06
CA ILE A 300 1.98 -21.97 -8.23
C ILE A 300 2.33 -23.45 -8.31
N ARG A 301 2.17 -24.07 -9.48
CA ARG A 301 2.71 -25.40 -9.76
C ARG A 301 4.12 -25.25 -10.33
N THR A 302 5.06 -26.00 -9.76
CA THR A 302 6.46 -26.02 -10.19
C THR A 302 6.69 -27.09 -11.27
N TYR A 303 7.80 -27.01 -12.01
CA TYR A 303 8.17 -27.99 -13.05
C TYR A 303 8.31 -29.41 -12.48
N GLY A 304 8.60 -29.55 -11.19
CA GLY A 304 8.67 -30.83 -10.47
C GLY A 304 7.30 -31.46 -10.17
N GLY A 305 6.20 -30.74 -10.44
CA GLY A 305 4.83 -31.18 -10.11
C GLY A 305 4.36 -30.80 -8.71
N ASP A 306 5.25 -30.22 -7.89
CA ASP A 306 4.93 -29.70 -6.56
C ASP A 306 4.18 -28.37 -6.62
N TYR A 307 3.72 -27.91 -5.45
CA TYR A 307 3.02 -26.64 -5.29
C TYR A 307 3.80 -25.67 -4.39
N ASN A 308 3.81 -24.40 -4.78
CA ASN A 308 4.35 -23.28 -4.02
C ASN A 308 3.30 -22.15 -3.89
N LEU A 309 3.58 -21.12 -3.09
CA LEU A 309 2.77 -19.92 -2.95
C LEU A 309 3.57 -18.69 -3.38
N LEU A 310 3.06 -17.96 -4.36
CA LEU A 310 3.59 -16.65 -4.71
C LEU A 310 2.80 -15.55 -3.99
N SER A 311 3.50 -14.69 -3.25
CA SER A 311 2.90 -13.52 -2.61
C SER A 311 3.17 -12.21 -3.35
N ILE A 312 2.28 -11.23 -3.17
CA ILE A 312 2.53 -9.84 -3.60
C ILE A 312 3.84 -9.29 -3.01
N ARG A 313 4.21 -9.72 -1.80
CA ARG A 313 5.44 -9.26 -1.14
C ARG A 313 6.69 -9.81 -1.83
N GLU A 314 6.67 -11.06 -2.29
CA GLU A 314 7.78 -11.64 -3.06
C GLU A 314 7.92 -10.97 -4.42
N ILE A 315 6.80 -10.70 -5.09
CA ILE A 315 6.81 -9.89 -6.32
C ILE A 315 7.45 -8.52 -6.05
N GLY A 316 7.02 -7.85 -4.97
CA GLY A 316 7.59 -6.56 -4.54
C GLY A 316 9.09 -6.64 -4.23
N LYS A 317 9.55 -7.68 -3.52
CA LYS A 317 10.97 -7.92 -3.25
C LYS A 317 11.77 -8.13 -4.54
N GLY A 318 11.26 -8.94 -5.46
CA GLY A 318 11.91 -9.17 -6.74
C GLY A 318 12.04 -7.87 -7.53
N ILE A 319 10.96 -7.07 -7.60
CA ILE A 319 10.99 -5.73 -8.23
C ILE A 319 12.05 -4.87 -7.56
N ALA A 320 12.00 -4.67 -6.23
CA ALA A 320 12.96 -3.85 -5.49
C ALA A 320 14.42 -4.36 -5.60
N TRP A 321 14.64 -5.66 -5.70
CA TRP A 321 15.99 -6.22 -5.87
C TRP A 321 16.54 -5.97 -7.28
N ILE A 322 15.70 -6.12 -8.31
CA ILE A 322 16.06 -5.74 -9.69
C ILE A 322 16.34 -4.24 -9.73
N VAL A 323 15.58 -3.47 -8.96
CA VAL A 323 15.72 -2.03 -8.84
C VAL A 323 17.10 -1.62 -8.32
N ASN A 324 17.59 -2.27 -7.27
CA ASN A 324 18.81 -1.84 -6.58
C ASN A 324 20.13 -2.40 -7.20
N LYS A 325 20.09 -3.11 -8.33
CA LYS A 325 21.25 -3.81 -8.91
C LYS A 325 21.74 -3.30 -10.27
N VAL A 326 21.10 -2.29 -10.86
CA VAL A 326 21.39 -1.81 -12.22
C VAL A 326 21.53 -0.30 -12.23
#